data_AF-A0A395YM38-F1
#
_entry.id   AF-A0A395YM38-F1
#
_cell.length_a   1.000
_cell.length_b   1.000
_cell.length_c   1.000
_cell.angle_alpha   90.00
_cell.angle_beta   90.00
_cell.angle_gamma   90.00
#
_symmetry.space_group_name_H-M   'P 1'
#
loop_
_entity.id
_entity.type
_entity.pdbx_description
1 polymer ?
#
loop_
_entity_poly.entity_id
_entity_poly.type
_entity_poly.pdbx_seq_one_letter_code
_entity_poly.pdbx_strand_id
1 'polypeptide(L)'
;MNRINMELVKTVYSYGEHYWVIDGRPVVQYVDEAVMEGRCPGLKAFGSLLGLMPAWTGELEWKADNQFVWEMIDAPETLNIPILVCEDDCDLSCIVILAKIRKTGRFVYWDKLGLLKRENENFDLEKKSGILCLEAYTDEDWAKYGDNIACVKFDSNEYWEWVSEHWDEELIRRRRNYTKPYMQKDENIDWFLESGWIFDRTEYEQMAKAYRAIYKKADLETKEERAHNQ
;
A
#
# COMPACT_ATOMS: atom_id res chain seq x y z
N MET A 1 13.39 -5.28 22.83
CA MET A 1 12.15 -5.24 22.05
C MET A 1 11.86 -3.79 21.79
N ASN A 2 11.61 -3.43 20.55
CA ASN A 2 11.36 -2.06 20.14
C ASN A 2 9.94 -1.65 20.55
N ARG A 3 9.75 -0.36 20.83
CA ARG A 3 8.43 0.25 21.07
C ARG A 3 7.90 0.80 19.77
N ILE A 4 6.60 0.66 19.54
CA ILE A 4 5.95 1.21 18.36
C ILE A 4 4.60 1.81 18.72
N ASN A 5 4.39 3.03 18.28
CA ASN A 5 3.10 3.72 18.37
C ASN A 5 2.89 4.53 17.08
N MET A 6 1.70 5.10 16.98
CA MET A 6 1.33 6.02 15.91
C MET A 6 1.24 7.42 16.52
N GLU A 7 1.91 8.39 15.91
CA GLU A 7 1.88 9.79 16.34
C GLU A 7 1.64 10.71 15.15
N LEU A 8 0.90 11.79 15.39
CA LEU A 8 0.76 12.88 14.42
C LEU A 8 2.02 13.75 14.47
N VAL A 9 2.79 13.74 13.40
CA VAL A 9 4.06 14.48 13.27
C VAL A 9 3.89 15.55 12.20
N LYS A 10 4.37 16.76 12.48
CA LYS A 10 4.38 17.85 11.50
C LYS A 10 5.44 17.56 10.42
N THR A 11 5.03 17.56 9.16
CA THR A 11 5.90 17.37 8.00
C THR A 11 6.72 18.64 7.70
N VAL A 12 7.68 18.51 6.79
CA VAL A 12 8.46 19.64 6.26
C VAL A 12 7.59 20.69 5.54
N TYR A 13 6.38 20.32 5.11
CA TYR A 13 5.41 21.20 4.46
C TYR A 13 4.37 21.79 5.41
N SER A 14 4.57 21.62 6.72
CA SER A 14 3.74 22.18 7.79
C SER A 14 2.35 21.58 8.02
N TYR A 15 1.92 20.57 7.26
CA TYR A 15 0.77 19.74 7.62
C TYR A 15 1.19 18.57 8.53
N GLY A 16 0.24 17.83 9.09
CA GLY A 16 0.50 16.72 10.00
C GLY A 16 0.24 15.38 9.35
N GLU A 17 1.12 14.41 9.60
CA GLU A 17 0.99 13.03 9.12
C GLU A 17 1.10 12.02 10.26
N HIS A 18 0.34 10.93 10.17
CA HIS A 18 0.34 9.88 11.19
C HIS A 18 1.41 8.83 10.92
N TYR A 19 2.59 8.99 11.52
CA TYR A 19 3.71 8.06 11.32
C TYR A 19 3.80 6.98 12.40
N TRP A 20 4.36 5.83 12.02
CA TRP A 20 4.94 4.90 12.98
C TRP A 20 6.12 5.57 13.64
N VAL A 21 6.07 5.71 14.96
CA VAL A 21 7.18 6.17 15.78
C VAL A 21 7.76 4.94 16.49
N ILE A 22 9.00 4.62 16.14
CA ILE A 22 9.73 3.44 16.61
C ILE A 22 10.85 3.92 17.52
N ASP A 23 10.83 3.47 18.77
CA ASP A 23 11.76 3.91 19.82
C ASP A 23 11.88 5.44 19.93
N GLY A 24 10.76 6.15 19.77
CA GLY A 24 10.68 7.61 19.88
C GLY A 24 11.03 8.37 18.59
N ARG A 25 11.25 7.67 17.48
CA ARG A 25 11.61 8.27 16.21
C ARG A 25 10.67 7.88 15.05
N PRO A 26 10.13 8.85 14.27
CA PRO A 26 9.29 8.56 13.12
C PRO A 26 10.01 7.72 12.05
N VAL A 27 9.33 6.71 11.49
CA VAL A 27 9.91 5.80 10.48
C VAL A 27 10.45 6.55 9.25
N VAL A 28 9.79 7.64 8.85
CA VAL A 28 10.21 8.46 7.71
C VAL A 28 11.61 9.05 7.89
N GLN A 29 12.00 9.36 9.14
CA GLN A 29 13.35 9.85 9.42
C GLN A 29 14.41 8.76 9.21
N TYR A 30 14.10 7.50 9.51
CA TYR A 30 15.04 6.39 9.25
C TYR A 30 15.25 6.18 7.75
N VAL A 31 14.19 6.37 6.96
CA VAL A 31 14.24 6.30 5.50
C VAL A 31 15.07 7.44 4.93
N ASP A 32 14.78 8.68 5.33
CA ASP A 32 15.49 9.88 4.88
C ASP A 32 17.00 9.80 5.21
N GLU A 33 17.38 9.41 6.43
CA GLU A 33 18.79 9.23 6.80
C GLU A 33 19.49 8.14 5.98
N ALA A 34 18.85 6.98 5.77
CA ALA A 34 19.43 5.91 4.96
C ALA A 34 19.69 6.38 3.51
N VAL A 35 18.81 7.23 2.96
CA VAL A 35 18.97 7.80 1.62
C VAL A 35 20.06 8.86 1.57
N MET A 36 20.13 9.74 2.58
CA MET A 36 21.22 10.73 2.71
C MET A 36 22.60 10.07 2.83
N GLU A 37 22.68 8.91 3.48
CA GLU A 37 23.90 8.09 3.54
C GLU A 37 24.20 7.33 2.23
N GLY A 38 23.34 7.44 1.22
CA GLY A 38 23.52 6.83 -0.09
C GLY A 38 23.13 5.35 -0.18
N ARG A 39 22.40 4.82 0.81
CA ARG A 39 22.00 3.40 0.84
C ARG A 39 20.91 3.05 -0.17
N CYS A 40 20.18 4.04 -0.69
CA CYS A 40 19.23 3.87 -1.79
C CYS A 40 19.41 4.96 -2.84
N PRO A 41 20.29 4.74 -3.85
CA PRO A 41 20.56 5.72 -4.90
C PRO A 41 19.31 6.14 -5.70
N GLY A 42 18.33 5.23 -5.85
CA GLY A 42 17.08 5.49 -6.58
C GLY A 42 16.23 6.61 -5.98
N LEU A 43 16.38 6.91 -4.68
CA LEU A 43 15.66 7.98 -4.01
C LEU A 43 16.43 9.31 -3.94
N LYS A 44 17.70 9.32 -4.32
CA LYS A 44 18.57 10.51 -4.16
C LYS A 44 18.06 11.73 -4.93
N ALA A 45 17.37 11.50 -6.06
CA ALA A 45 16.84 12.57 -6.90
C ALA A 45 15.67 13.35 -6.26
N PHE A 46 14.99 12.76 -5.27
CA PHE A 46 13.82 13.36 -4.63
C PHE A 46 14.17 14.30 -3.47
N GLY A 47 15.44 14.39 -3.08
CA GLY A 47 15.87 15.26 -2.00
C GLY A 47 15.45 14.71 -0.64
N SER A 48 14.73 15.51 0.16
CA SER A 48 14.26 15.07 1.47
C SER A 48 13.00 14.23 1.33
N LEU A 49 12.96 13.12 2.06
CA LEU A 49 11.83 12.18 2.09
C LEU A 49 10.96 12.36 3.33
N LEU A 50 11.18 13.41 4.12
CA LEU A 50 10.42 13.72 5.33
C LEU A 50 8.96 14.14 5.07
N GLY A 51 8.58 14.23 3.80
CA GLY A 51 7.22 14.46 3.33
C GLY A 51 6.41 13.20 3.05
N LEU A 52 7.06 12.03 2.88
CA LEU A 52 6.38 10.82 2.40
C LEU A 52 5.17 10.44 3.25
N MET A 53 4.05 10.16 2.61
CA MET A 53 2.77 9.90 3.27
C MET A 53 2.67 8.45 3.80
N PRO A 54 2.15 8.21 5.01
CA PRO A 54 1.88 6.88 5.54
C PRO A 54 0.77 6.14 4.78
N ALA A 55 1.05 4.94 4.27
CA ALA A 55 0.11 4.21 3.41
C ALA A 55 -1.11 3.60 4.13
N TRP A 56 -1.17 3.66 5.46
CA TRP A 56 -2.19 2.97 6.27
C TRP A 56 -3.31 3.91 6.75
N THR A 57 -3.22 5.22 6.48
CA THR A 57 -4.17 6.22 6.98
C THR A 57 -5.53 6.17 6.30
N GLY A 58 -5.62 5.58 5.11
CA GLY A 58 -6.84 5.62 4.30
C GLY A 58 -6.91 6.78 3.32
N GLU A 59 -5.84 7.55 3.19
CA GLU A 59 -5.78 8.77 2.39
C GLU A 59 -5.13 8.55 1.02
N LEU A 60 -4.92 7.29 0.59
CA LEU A 60 -4.51 7.05 -0.79
C LEU A 60 -5.61 7.50 -1.75
N GLU A 61 -5.23 8.02 -2.93
CA GLU A 61 -6.14 8.57 -3.94
C GLU A 61 -7.26 7.57 -4.28
N TRP A 62 -6.90 6.30 -4.44
CA TRP A 62 -7.83 5.24 -4.82
C TRP A 62 -8.30 4.44 -3.60
N LYS A 63 -9.63 4.33 -3.45
CA LYS A 63 -10.25 3.49 -2.42
C LYS A 63 -9.78 2.03 -2.50
N ALA A 64 -9.64 1.51 -3.72
CA ALA A 64 -9.12 0.17 -3.97
C ALA A 64 -7.70 -0.02 -3.40
N ASP A 65 -6.82 0.99 -3.51
CA ASP A 65 -5.46 0.91 -2.98
C ASP A 65 -5.45 0.89 -1.44
N ASN A 66 -6.29 1.71 -0.81
CA ASN A 66 -6.47 1.67 0.64
C ASN A 66 -6.98 0.30 1.13
N GLN A 67 -7.98 -0.26 0.45
CA GLN A 67 -8.48 -1.61 0.75
C GLN A 67 -7.39 -2.66 0.59
N PHE A 68 -6.65 -2.60 -0.52
CA PHE A 68 -5.57 -3.51 -0.83
C PHE A 68 -4.47 -3.54 0.25
N VAL A 69 -4.02 -2.36 0.68
CA VAL A 69 -3.01 -2.24 1.75
C VAL A 69 -3.53 -2.89 3.05
N TRP A 70 -4.78 -2.64 3.42
CA TRP A 70 -5.38 -3.26 4.61
C TRP A 70 -5.57 -4.78 4.52
N GLU A 71 -5.89 -5.32 3.34
CA GLU A 71 -5.94 -6.78 3.12
C GLU A 71 -4.59 -7.42 3.43
N MET A 72 -3.49 -6.76 3.10
CA MET A 72 -2.16 -7.26 3.40
C MET A 72 -1.76 -7.07 4.87
N ILE A 73 -2.17 -5.97 5.48
CA ILE A 73 -1.96 -5.73 6.92
C ILE A 73 -2.67 -6.80 7.74
N ASP A 74 -3.83 -7.27 7.31
CA ASP A 74 -4.58 -8.32 8.01
C ASP A 74 -4.07 -9.73 7.70
N ALA A 75 -3.41 -9.92 6.56
CA ALA A 75 -2.91 -11.23 6.17
C ALA A 75 -1.97 -11.81 7.24
N PRO A 76 -2.14 -13.09 7.63
CA PRO A 76 -1.29 -13.75 8.63
C PRO A 76 0.11 -14.08 8.09
N GLU A 77 0.27 -14.07 6.76
CA GLU A 77 1.49 -14.39 6.03
C GLU A 77 2.61 -13.37 6.28
N THR A 78 3.84 -13.78 5.99
CA THR A 78 4.96 -12.84 5.88
C THR A 78 4.88 -12.14 4.53
N LEU A 79 4.76 -10.81 4.55
CA LEU A 79 4.59 -10.01 3.35
C LEU A 79 5.49 -8.77 3.39
N ASN A 80 5.84 -8.29 2.20
CA ASN A 80 6.33 -6.95 1.96
C ASN A 80 5.10 -6.03 1.84
N ILE A 81 4.99 -5.06 2.76
CA ILE A 81 3.81 -4.19 2.92
C ILE A 81 4.18 -2.72 2.69
N PRO A 82 3.44 -1.96 1.86
CA PRO A 82 3.58 -0.51 1.77
C PRO A 82 3.44 0.14 3.14
N ILE A 83 4.42 0.97 3.49
CA ILE A 83 4.39 1.79 4.70
C ILE A 83 4.42 3.27 4.38
N LEU A 84 5.15 3.71 3.34
CA LEU A 84 5.20 5.10 2.93
C LEU A 84 5.02 5.20 1.41
N VAL A 85 4.36 6.25 0.95
CA VAL A 85 4.17 6.59 -0.47
C VAL A 85 4.54 8.03 -0.75
N CYS A 86 4.68 8.38 -2.04
CA CYS A 86 4.86 9.76 -2.50
C CYS A 86 3.70 10.65 -2.01
N GLU A 87 4.03 11.82 -1.48
CA GLU A 87 3.05 12.81 -1.01
C GLU A 87 2.38 13.62 -2.13
N ASP A 88 2.94 13.59 -3.35
CA ASP A 88 2.38 14.33 -4.49
C ASP A 88 1.29 13.51 -5.21
N ASP A 89 1.55 12.22 -5.44
CA ASP A 89 0.62 11.33 -6.17
C ASP A 89 -0.36 10.61 -5.23
N CYS A 90 0.01 10.42 -3.96
CA CYS A 90 -0.80 9.76 -2.94
C CYS A 90 -1.33 8.36 -3.34
N ASP A 91 -0.60 7.63 -4.17
CA ASP A 91 -0.99 6.29 -4.62
C ASP A 91 0.20 5.32 -4.68
N LEU A 92 0.00 4.14 -5.27
CA LEU A 92 1.05 3.12 -5.41
C LEU A 92 1.84 3.21 -6.72
N SER A 93 1.81 4.34 -7.44
CA SER A 93 2.44 4.49 -8.76
C SER A 93 3.86 5.09 -8.70
N CYS A 94 4.12 5.99 -7.76
CA CYS A 94 5.38 6.72 -7.64
C CYS A 94 6.34 6.04 -6.63
N ILE A 95 6.77 6.75 -5.59
CA ILE A 95 7.56 6.19 -4.49
C ILE A 95 6.68 5.26 -3.66
N VAL A 96 7.13 4.02 -3.45
CA VAL A 96 6.51 3.08 -2.50
C VAL A 96 7.61 2.44 -1.67
N ILE A 97 7.63 2.76 -0.37
CA ILE A 97 8.52 2.15 0.62
C ILE A 97 7.79 0.96 1.24
N LEU A 98 8.43 -0.21 1.19
CA LEU A 98 7.92 -1.45 1.72
C LEU A 98 8.65 -1.81 3.02
N ALA A 99 7.92 -2.39 3.97
CA ALA A 99 8.48 -3.12 5.10
C ALA A 99 8.28 -4.62 4.90
N LYS A 100 9.32 -5.43 5.11
CA LYS A 100 9.17 -6.90 5.20
C LYS A 100 8.66 -7.27 6.58
N ILE A 101 7.39 -7.61 6.66
CA ILE A 101 6.68 -7.85 7.92
C ILE A 101 6.42 -9.33 8.11
N ARG A 102 6.94 -9.88 9.20
CA ARG A 102 6.71 -11.26 9.62
C ARG A 102 6.00 -11.30 10.96
N LYS A 103 4.91 -12.05 11.06
CA LYS A 103 4.08 -12.14 12.26
C LYS A 103 4.22 -13.52 12.89
N THR A 104 4.38 -13.55 14.20
CA THR A 104 4.37 -14.79 15.01
C THR A 104 3.30 -14.67 16.09
N GLY A 105 3.09 -15.73 16.88
CA GLY A 105 2.09 -15.68 17.96
C GLY A 105 2.36 -14.61 19.03
N ARG A 106 3.63 -14.21 19.24
CA ARG A 106 4.01 -13.25 20.29
C ARG A 106 4.63 -11.95 19.78
N PHE A 107 5.20 -11.98 18.58
CA PHE A 107 5.99 -10.86 18.06
C PHE A 107 5.64 -10.55 16.62
N VAL A 108 5.79 -9.28 16.26
CA VAL A 108 5.81 -8.79 14.87
C VAL A 108 7.20 -8.27 14.57
N TYR A 109 7.74 -8.66 13.43
CA TYR A 109 9.08 -8.32 12.98
C TYR A 109 8.97 -7.42 11.76
N TRP A 110 9.69 -6.31 11.78
CA TRP A 110 10.01 -5.55 10.57
C TRP A 110 11.47 -5.84 10.25
N ASP A 111 11.66 -6.83 9.39
CA ASP A 111 12.98 -7.39 9.12
C ASP A 111 13.85 -6.34 8.38
N LYS A 112 13.28 -5.70 7.35
CA LYS A 112 13.96 -4.70 6.51
C LYS A 112 12.99 -3.73 5.82
N LEU A 113 13.49 -2.56 5.41
CA LEU A 113 12.79 -1.57 4.58
C LEU A 113 13.46 -1.43 3.20
N GLY A 114 12.65 -1.22 2.17
CA GLY A 114 13.12 -1.15 0.79
C GLY A 114 12.22 -0.35 -0.14
N LEU A 115 12.80 0.13 -1.23
CA LEU A 115 12.09 0.83 -2.31
C LEU A 115 11.56 -0.19 -3.32
N LEU A 116 10.27 -0.12 -3.65
CA LEU A 116 9.71 -0.88 -4.77
C LEU A 116 10.23 -0.30 -6.11
N LYS A 117 10.94 -1.11 -6.88
CA LYS A 117 11.42 -0.74 -8.21
C LYS A 117 10.32 -0.85 -9.25
N ARG A 118 10.39 0.01 -10.26
CA ARG A 118 9.49 0.02 -11.42
C ARG A 118 10.11 -0.62 -12.67
N GLU A 119 11.40 -0.90 -12.66
CA GLU A 119 12.17 -1.36 -13.84
C GLU A 119 11.64 -2.67 -14.45
N ASN A 120 11.09 -3.56 -13.61
CA ASN A 120 10.58 -4.85 -14.03
C ASN A 120 9.06 -4.85 -14.21
N GLU A 121 8.39 -3.70 -14.10
CA GLU A 121 6.95 -3.62 -14.27
C GLU A 121 6.55 -3.87 -15.72
N ASN A 122 5.52 -4.70 -15.90
CA ASN A 122 4.86 -4.96 -17.15
C ASN A 122 3.43 -4.41 -17.09
N PHE A 123 3.27 -3.17 -17.53
CA PHE A 123 1.97 -2.48 -17.55
C PHE A 123 0.91 -3.20 -18.38
N ASP A 124 1.29 -3.89 -19.46
CA ASP A 124 0.34 -4.65 -20.27
C ASP A 124 -0.18 -5.88 -19.52
N LEU A 125 0.66 -6.52 -18.72
CA LEU A 125 0.26 -7.63 -17.86
C LEU A 125 -0.61 -7.12 -16.70
N GLU A 126 -0.25 -6.01 -16.08
CA GLU A 126 -1.07 -5.39 -15.03
C GLU A 126 -2.48 -5.08 -15.52
N LYS A 127 -2.62 -4.43 -16.68
CA LYS A 127 -3.94 -4.12 -17.27
C LYS A 127 -4.79 -5.37 -17.50
N LYS A 128 -4.16 -6.48 -17.89
CA LYS A 128 -4.83 -7.77 -18.11
C LYS A 128 -5.11 -8.55 -16.82
N SER A 129 -4.56 -8.12 -15.69
CA SER A 129 -4.71 -8.78 -14.39
C SER A 129 -5.94 -8.31 -13.61
N GLY A 130 -6.82 -7.49 -14.22
CA GLY A 130 -8.07 -7.01 -13.64
C GLY A 130 -9.23 -8.01 -13.78
N ILE A 131 -10.40 -7.51 -14.15
CA ILE A 131 -11.66 -8.28 -14.29
C ILE A 131 -11.58 -9.41 -15.30
N LEU A 132 -10.66 -9.35 -16.27
CA LEU A 132 -10.48 -10.40 -17.27
C LEU A 132 -9.45 -11.48 -16.86
N CYS A 133 -8.89 -11.41 -15.64
CA CYS A 133 -8.07 -12.49 -15.09
C CYS A 133 -8.96 -13.58 -14.50
N LEU A 134 -9.47 -14.44 -15.38
CA LEU A 134 -10.46 -15.47 -15.03
C LEU A 134 -9.89 -16.57 -14.15
N GLU A 135 -8.57 -16.78 -14.14
CA GLU A 135 -7.90 -17.73 -13.25
C GLU A 135 -8.05 -17.36 -11.77
N ALA A 136 -8.32 -16.09 -11.48
CA ALA A 136 -8.54 -15.59 -10.13
C ALA A 136 -10.02 -15.58 -9.71
N TYR A 137 -10.96 -15.99 -10.58
CA TYR A 137 -12.38 -15.96 -10.28
C TYR A 137 -12.76 -16.99 -9.22
N THR A 138 -13.51 -16.53 -8.23
CA THR A 138 -14.27 -17.36 -7.29
C THR A 138 -15.64 -17.74 -7.87
N ASP A 139 -16.35 -18.64 -7.21
CA ASP A 139 -17.74 -18.97 -7.58
C ASP A 139 -18.66 -17.74 -7.52
N GLU A 140 -18.42 -16.82 -6.58
CA GLU A 140 -19.16 -15.56 -6.48
C GLU A 140 -18.86 -14.62 -7.65
N ASP A 141 -17.60 -14.57 -8.11
CA ASP A 141 -17.23 -13.80 -9.29
C ASP A 141 -17.91 -14.36 -10.54
N TRP A 142 -17.94 -15.67 -10.71
CA TRP A 142 -18.65 -16.32 -11.81
C TRP A 142 -20.15 -15.99 -11.79
N ALA A 143 -20.77 -16.01 -10.62
CA ALA A 143 -22.17 -15.66 -10.47
C ALA A 143 -22.46 -14.18 -10.80
N LYS A 144 -21.50 -13.28 -10.55
CA LYS A 144 -21.68 -11.83 -10.73
C LYS A 144 -21.26 -11.32 -12.11
N TYR A 145 -20.24 -11.91 -12.72
CA TYR A 145 -19.56 -11.38 -13.90
C TYR A 145 -19.56 -12.33 -15.09
N GLY A 146 -19.85 -13.62 -14.88
CA GLY A 146 -19.69 -14.68 -15.86
C GLY A 146 -20.50 -14.49 -17.15
N ASP A 147 -21.68 -13.89 -17.05
CA ASP A 147 -22.63 -13.67 -18.16
C ASP A 147 -22.61 -12.25 -18.73
N ASN A 148 -21.77 -11.35 -18.20
CA ASN A 148 -21.64 -9.97 -18.65
C ASN A 148 -20.23 -9.64 -19.15
N ILE A 149 -19.28 -9.42 -18.24
CA ILE A 149 -17.95 -8.87 -18.56
C ILE A 149 -16.87 -9.95 -18.72
N ALA A 150 -17.02 -11.12 -18.10
CA ALA A 150 -15.95 -12.11 -17.99
C ALA A 150 -15.39 -12.58 -19.35
N CYS A 151 -16.22 -12.60 -20.40
CA CYS A 151 -15.83 -13.10 -21.72
C CYS A 151 -15.65 -11.99 -22.78
N VAL A 152 -15.70 -10.71 -22.41
CA VAL A 152 -15.45 -9.64 -23.39
C VAL A 152 -13.98 -9.63 -23.81
N LYS A 153 -13.71 -9.12 -25.02
CA LYS A 153 -12.34 -9.00 -25.51
C LYS A 153 -11.63 -7.87 -24.76
N PHE A 154 -10.45 -8.14 -24.23
CA PHE A 154 -9.57 -7.09 -23.70
C PHE A 154 -9.37 -5.98 -24.75
N ASP A 155 -9.40 -4.73 -24.29
CA ASP A 155 -9.27 -3.52 -25.12
C ASP A 155 -10.45 -3.28 -26.08
N SER A 156 -11.60 -3.94 -25.90
CA SER A 156 -12.84 -3.58 -26.59
C SER A 156 -13.50 -2.34 -25.97
N ASN A 157 -14.43 -1.74 -26.70
CA ASN A 157 -15.24 -0.65 -26.17
C ASN A 157 -16.06 -1.09 -24.95
N GLU A 158 -16.64 -2.31 -24.98
CA GLU A 158 -17.41 -2.82 -23.84
C GLU A 158 -16.53 -2.99 -22.60
N TYR A 159 -15.28 -3.43 -22.77
CA TYR A 159 -14.31 -3.52 -21.68
C TYR A 159 -14.04 -2.14 -21.07
N TRP A 160 -13.72 -1.13 -21.89
CA TRP A 160 -13.41 0.20 -21.39
C TRP A 160 -14.61 0.93 -20.78
N GLU A 161 -15.81 0.72 -21.32
CA GLU A 161 -17.06 1.20 -20.73
C GLU A 161 -17.24 0.63 -19.32
N TRP A 162 -17.13 -0.70 -19.17
CA TRP A 162 -17.24 -1.35 -17.87
C TRP A 162 -16.17 -0.88 -16.88
N VAL A 163 -14.90 -0.78 -17.31
CA VAL A 163 -13.79 -0.31 -16.46
C VAL A 163 -14.05 1.11 -15.97
N SER A 164 -14.60 1.99 -16.81
CA SER A 164 -14.92 3.37 -16.41
C SER A 164 -16.00 3.42 -15.33
N GLU A 165 -16.98 2.52 -15.38
CA GLU A 165 -18.08 2.43 -14.41
C GLU A 165 -17.68 1.70 -13.12
N HIS A 166 -16.68 0.81 -13.20
CA HIS A 166 -16.29 -0.12 -12.14
C HIS A 166 -14.80 -0.04 -11.78
N TRP A 167 -14.20 1.16 -11.87
CA TRP A 167 -12.76 1.34 -11.70
C TRP A 167 -12.22 0.79 -10.38
N ASP A 168 -12.90 1.01 -9.25
CA ASP A 168 -12.48 0.47 -7.95
C ASP A 168 -12.39 -1.06 -7.97
N GLU A 169 -13.32 -1.74 -8.63
CA GLU A 169 -13.36 -3.21 -8.76
C GLU A 169 -12.26 -3.71 -9.71
N GLU A 170 -12.03 -3.02 -10.82
CA GLU A 170 -10.92 -3.31 -11.73
C GLU A 170 -9.58 -3.17 -11.01
N LEU A 171 -9.39 -2.04 -10.32
CA LEU A 171 -8.13 -1.70 -9.68
C LEU A 171 -7.79 -2.67 -8.54
N ILE A 172 -8.73 -3.01 -7.66
CA ILE A 172 -8.47 -3.97 -6.57
C ILE A 172 -8.06 -5.34 -7.12
N ARG A 173 -8.63 -5.77 -8.25
CA ARG A 173 -8.25 -7.02 -8.92
C ARG A 173 -6.83 -6.94 -9.47
N ARG A 174 -6.48 -5.86 -10.17
CA ARG A 174 -5.10 -5.64 -10.63
C ARG A 174 -4.11 -5.64 -9.47
N ARG A 175 -4.45 -5.00 -8.34
CA ARG A 175 -3.59 -5.01 -7.15
C ARG A 175 -3.39 -6.41 -6.60
N ARG A 176 -4.45 -7.20 -6.46
CA ARG A 176 -4.38 -8.58 -5.96
C ARG A 176 -3.62 -9.52 -6.89
N ASN A 177 -3.87 -9.44 -8.19
CA ASN A 177 -3.39 -10.40 -9.18
C ASN A 177 -2.01 -10.06 -9.75
N TYR A 178 -1.64 -8.78 -9.77
CA TYR A 178 -0.36 -8.32 -10.33
C TYR A 178 0.51 -7.63 -9.28
N THR A 179 0.04 -6.54 -8.67
CA THR A 179 0.87 -5.71 -7.78
C THR A 179 1.35 -6.48 -6.56
N LYS A 180 0.48 -7.29 -5.94
CA LYS A 180 0.86 -8.10 -4.78
C LYS A 180 1.97 -9.08 -5.12
N PRO A 181 1.83 -10.01 -6.08
CA PRO A 181 2.91 -10.89 -6.48
C PRO A 181 4.18 -10.15 -6.89
N TYR A 182 4.06 -9.02 -7.60
CA TYR A 182 5.19 -8.22 -8.05
C TYR A 182 6.04 -7.71 -6.87
N MET A 183 5.42 -7.06 -5.89
CA MET A 183 6.13 -6.50 -4.73
C MET A 183 6.49 -7.55 -3.67
N GLN A 184 6.09 -8.82 -3.81
CA GLN A 184 6.57 -9.90 -2.94
C GLN A 184 7.92 -10.48 -3.39
N LYS A 185 8.40 -10.13 -4.59
CA LYS A 185 9.69 -10.60 -5.11
C LYS A 185 10.83 -9.69 -4.67
N ASP A 186 11.82 -10.23 -3.96
CA ASP A 186 12.97 -9.46 -3.48
C ASP A 186 13.75 -8.79 -4.64
N GLU A 187 13.76 -9.37 -5.84
CA GLU A 187 14.41 -8.77 -7.03
C GLU A 187 13.80 -7.43 -7.47
N ASN A 188 12.53 -7.18 -7.13
CA ASN A 188 11.81 -5.95 -7.44
C ASN A 188 11.95 -4.90 -6.34
N ILE A 189 12.80 -5.14 -5.32
CA ILE A 189 12.93 -4.25 -4.17
C ILE A 189 14.39 -3.95 -3.92
N ASP A 190 14.71 -2.66 -3.85
CA ASP A 190 16.01 -2.21 -3.38
C ASP A 190 15.95 -2.05 -1.86
N TRP A 191 16.32 -3.12 -1.15
CA TRP A 191 16.44 -3.12 0.30
C TRP A 191 17.61 -2.25 0.75
N PHE A 192 17.34 -1.22 1.54
CA PHE A 192 18.34 -0.23 1.94
C PHE A 192 18.52 -0.09 3.45
N LEU A 193 17.62 -0.68 4.24
CA LEU A 193 17.69 -0.67 5.70
C LEU A 193 17.34 -2.04 6.28
N GLU A 194 18.33 -2.72 6.85
CA GLU A 194 18.13 -3.90 7.70
C GLU A 194 17.72 -3.44 9.10
N SER A 195 16.43 -3.24 9.31
CA SER A 195 15.90 -2.67 10.56
C SER A 195 15.97 -3.64 11.72
N GLY A 196 15.65 -4.92 11.48
CA GLY A 196 15.63 -5.96 12.50
C GLY A 196 14.71 -5.65 13.71
N TRP A 197 13.71 -4.78 13.53
CA TRP A 197 12.84 -4.35 14.62
C TRP A 197 11.91 -5.47 15.05
N ILE A 198 11.73 -5.60 16.37
CA ILE A 198 10.90 -6.63 16.99
C ILE A 198 9.93 -5.95 17.95
N PHE A 199 8.64 -6.15 17.72
CA PHE A 199 7.56 -5.56 18.51
C PHE A 199 6.78 -6.64 19.26
N ASP A 200 6.28 -6.29 20.45
CA ASP A 200 5.25 -7.09 21.10
C ASP A 200 4.00 -7.13 20.22
N ARG A 201 3.39 -8.30 20.06
CA ARG A 201 2.22 -8.42 19.19
C ARG A 201 1.02 -7.61 19.69
N THR A 202 0.80 -7.53 21.00
CA THR A 202 -0.33 -6.77 21.57
C THR A 202 -0.15 -5.28 21.30
N GLU A 203 1.06 -4.76 21.50
CA GLU A 203 1.39 -3.36 21.22
C GLU A 203 1.26 -3.04 19.73
N TYR A 204 1.77 -3.91 18.87
CA TYR A 204 1.65 -3.75 17.42
C TYR A 204 0.19 -3.74 16.96
N GLU A 205 -0.64 -4.63 17.49
CA GLU A 205 -2.07 -4.69 17.18
C GLU A 205 -2.84 -3.48 17.71
N GLN A 206 -2.44 -2.90 18.86
CA GLN A 206 -2.99 -1.65 19.35
C GLN A 206 -2.65 -0.49 18.41
N MET A 207 -1.40 -0.41 17.95
CA MET A 207 -0.96 0.58 16.96
C MET A 207 -1.73 0.42 15.64
N ALA A 208 -1.84 -0.80 15.12
CA ALA A 208 -2.60 -1.06 13.89
C ALA A 208 -4.09 -0.72 14.04
N LYS A 209 -4.69 -0.94 15.23
CA LYS A 209 -6.06 -0.50 15.52
C LYS A 209 -6.20 1.03 15.51
N ALA A 210 -5.18 1.77 15.95
CA ALA A 210 -5.20 3.23 15.89
C ALA A 210 -5.21 3.72 14.43
N TYR A 211 -4.35 3.17 13.56
CA TYR A 211 -4.42 3.44 12.12
C TYR A 211 -5.79 3.07 11.53
N ARG A 212 -6.36 1.93 11.93
CA ARG A 212 -7.66 1.50 11.43
C ARG A 212 -8.78 2.48 11.78
N ALA A 213 -8.68 3.14 12.94
CA ALA A 213 -9.65 4.16 13.34
C ALA A 213 -9.59 5.39 12.42
N ILE A 214 -8.39 5.80 12.01
CA ILE A 214 -8.18 6.88 11.03
C ILE A 214 -8.74 6.47 9.67
N TYR A 215 -8.36 5.29 9.17
CA TYR A 215 -8.87 4.75 7.90
C TYR A 215 -10.39 4.75 7.83
N LYS A 216 -11.07 4.30 8.89
CA LYS A 216 -12.53 4.29 8.94
C LYS A 216 -13.14 5.69 8.94
N LYS A 217 -12.45 6.67 9.55
CA LYS A 217 -12.90 8.06 9.55
C LYS A 217 -12.80 8.66 8.15
N ALA A 218 -11.67 8.46 7.47
CA ALA A 218 -11.48 8.90 6.08
C ALA A 218 -12.55 8.30 5.14
N ASP A 219 -12.82 6.99 5.24
CA ASP A 219 -13.84 6.32 4.42
C ASP A 219 -15.27 6.86 4.68
N LEU A 220 -15.56 7.34 5.89
CA LEU A 220 -16.85 7.98 6.20
C LEU A 220 -16.95 9.38 5.59
N GLU A 221 -15.91 10.20 5.73
CA GLU A 221 -15.86 11.56 5.17
C GLU A 221 -16.03 11.52 3.63
N THR A 222 -15.35 10.60 2.94
CA THR A 222 -15.51 10.41 1.48
C THR A 222 -16.94 10.01 1.08
N LYS A 223 -17.63 9.20 1.90
CA LYS A 223 -19.02 8.80 1.63
C LYS A 223 -20.00 9.97 1.81
N GLU A 224 -19.78 10.81 2.82
CA GLU A 224 -20.60 11.99 3.07
C GLU A 224 -20.45 13.03 1.95
N GLU A 225 -19.22 13.28 1.47
CA GLU A 225 -18.97 14.18 0.34
C GLU A 225 -19.65 13.71 -0.96
N ARG A 226 -19.61 12.39 -1.24
CA ARG A 226 -20.29 11.82 -2.42
C ARG A 226 -21.82 11.91 -2.31
N ALA A 227 -22.37 11.76 -1.10
CA ALA A 227 -23.81 11.88 -0.88
C ALA A 227 -24.32 13.33 -0.95
N HIS A 228 -23.45 14.33 -0.73
CA HIS A 228 -23.81 15.75 -0.83
C HIS A 228 -23.70 16.31 -2.27
N ASN A 229 -22.97 15.61 -3.13
CA ASN A 229 -22.73 16.00 -4.54
C ASN A 229 -23.58 15.21 -5.56
N GLN A 230 -24.54 14.39 -5.10
CA GLN A 230 -25.59 13.74 -5.90
C GLN A 230 -26.95 14.39 -5.64
#